data_AF-A0A6A9V292-F1
#
_entry.id   AF-A0A6A9V292-F1
#
_cell.length_a   1.000
_cell.length_b   1.000
_cell.length_c   1.000
_cell.angle_alpha   90.00
_cell.angle_beta   90.00
_cell.angle_gamma   90.00
#
_symmetry.space_group_name_H-M   'P 1'
#
loop_
_entity.id
_entity.type
_entity.pdbx_description
1 polymer ?
#
loop_
_entity_poly.entity_id
_entity_poly.type
_entity_poly.pdbx_seq_one_letter_code
_entity_poly.pdbx_strand_id
1 'polypeptide(L)'
;MTSTWITVGGLALTAFVALVAIRPRWFATWRVARHHGPDDVSGYTRLGDASPGSVRLLYGVLAGFFLVATFVVRGWAVADERCDVARSVYDSARDQDGWREAAEAEGMSLTTQQRSGSRSWTTHTLTRAGQPVASWSDAGGGWRFECGG
;
A
#
# COMPACT_ATOMS: atom_id res chain seq x y z
N MET A 1 -9.61 -8.65 3.36
CA MET A 1 -10.91 -8.05 2.98
C MET A 1 -10.94 -6.52 3.06
N THR A 2 -10.28 -5.88 4.02
CA THR A 2 -10.20 -4.40 4.17
C THR A 2 -9.55 -3.67 2.99
N SER A 3 -8.50 -4.25 2.38
CA SER A 3 -7.81 -3.66 1.22
C SER A 3 -8.71 -3.46 -0.02
N THR A 4 -9.62 -4.40 -0.28
CA THR A 4 -10.55 -4.31 -1.42
C THR A 4 -11.52 -3.14 -1.26
N TRP A 5 -12.09 -2.95 -0.07
CA TRP A 5 -13.01 -1.84 0.21
C TRP A 5 -12.33 -0.47 0.12
N ILE A 6 -11.10 -0.35 0.60
CA ILE A 6 -10.32 0.89 0.51
C ILE A 6 -9.99 1.23 -0.94
N THR A 7 -9.61 0.23 -1.74
CA THR A 7 -9.28 0.44 -3.16
C THR A 7 -10.52 0.79 -3.99
N VAL A 8 -11.62 0.07 -3.79
CA VAL A 8 -12.90 0.34 -4.47
C VAL A 8 -13.46 1.70 -4.07
N GLY A 9 -13.43 2.03 -2.77
CA GLY A 9 -13.86 3.34 -2.26
C GLY A 9 -13.00 4.48 -2.79
N GLY A 10 -11.66 4.32 -2.78
CA GLY A 10 -10.71 5.30 -3.31
C GLY A 10 -10.88 5.55 -4.81
N LEU A 11 -11.07 4.50 -5.60
CA LEU A 11 -11.33 4.62 -7.05
C LEU A 11 -12.69 5.25 -7.34
N ALA A 12 -13.74 4.87 -6.61
CA ALA A 12 -15.07 5.45 -6.76
C ALA A 12 -15.07 6.95 -6.44
N LEU A 13 -14.40 7.34 -5.35
CA LEU A 13 -14.23 8.74 -4.98
C LEU A 13 -13.42 9.51 -6.03
N THR A 14 -12.32 8.93 -6.53
CA THR A 14 -11.49 9.53 -7.57
C THR A 14 -12.30 9.76 -8.86
N ALA A 15 -13.06 8.75 -9.30
CA ALA A 15 -13.92 8.85 -10.48
C ALA A 15 -15.00 9.91 -10.30
N PHE A 16 -15.60 9.99 -9.11
CA PHE A 16 -16.58 11.01 -8.76
C PHE A 16 -15.98 12.43 -8.84
N VAL A 17 -14.82 12.66 -8.24
CA VAL A 17 -14.12 13.95 -8.25
C VAL A 17 -13.70 14.34 -9.68
N ALA A 18 -13.21 13.39 -10.48
CA ALA A 18 -12.89 13.61 -11.89
C ALA A 18 -14.13 13.99 -12.72
N LEU A 19 -15.28 13.36 -12.45
CA LEU A 19 -16.53 13.65 -13.12
C LEU A 19 -17.05 15.06 -12.81
N VAL A 20 -16.87 15.55 -11.58
CA VAL A 20 -17.12 16.95 -11.20
C VAL A 20 -16.20 17.91 -11.97
N ALA A 21 -14.92 17.57 -12.12
CA ALA A 21 -13.98 18.38 -12.89
C ALA A 21 -14.34 18.46 -14.39
N ILE A 22 -14.72 17.34 -15.02
CA ILE A 22 -15.03 17.29 -16.46
C ILE A 22 -16.37 17.96 -16.76
N ARG A 23 -17.38 17.74 -15.91
CA ARG A 23 -18.76 18.23 -16.09
C ARG A 23 -19.21 19.12 -14.91
N PRO A 24 -18.55 20.25 -14.64
CA PRO A 24 -18.87 21.10 -13.48
C PRO A 24 -20.31 21.63 -13.53
N ARG A 25 -20.86 21.83 -14.73
CA ARG A 25 -22.24 22.30 -14.94
C ARG A 25 -23.30 21.32 -14.45
N TRP A 26 -23.03 20.01 -14.42
CA TRP A 26 -23.97 19.02 -13.88
C TRP A 26 -24.12 19.15 -12.35
N PHE A 27 -23.14 19.78 -11.70
CA PHE A 27 -23.07 19.99 -10.27
C PHE A 27 -23.30 21.45 -9.88
N ALA A 28 -23.74 22.31 -10.81
CA ALA A 28 -23.84 23.75 -10.56
C ALA A 28 -24.79 24.12 -9.41
N THR A 29 -25.81 23.29 -9.15
CA THR A 29 -26.78 23.49 -8.06
C THR A 29 -26.29 22.98 -6.71
N TRP A 30 -25.18 22.22 -6.67
CA TRP A 30 -24.65 21.63 -5.46
C TRP A 30 -24.00 22.70 -4.58
N ARG A 31 -24.19 22.55 -3.27
CA ARG A 31 -23.68 23.48 -2.26
C ARG A 31 -22.57 22.79 -1.49
N VAL A 32 -21.43 23.45 -1.40
CA VAL A 32 -20.32 23.06 -0.53
C VAL A 32 -20.38 23.93 0.71
N ALA A 33 -20.48 23.30 1.87
CA ALA A 33 -20.39 23.99 3.14
C ALA A 33 -18.96 24.52 3.32
N ARG A 34 -18.82 25.81 3.62
CA ARG A 34 -17.58 26.39 4.11
C ARG A 34 -17.59 26.25 5.63
N HIS A 35 -16.55 25.60 6.14
CA HIS A 35 -16.32 25.47 7.57
C HIS A 35 -15.19 26.43 7.99
N HIS A 36 -15.33 27.05 9.16
CA HIS A 36 -14.22 27.74 9.86
C HIS A 36 -13.72 26.98 11.07
N GLY A 37 -14.41 25.90 11.45
CA GLY A 37 -14.03 24.95 12.47
C GLY A 37 -14.84 23.67 12.34
N PRO A 38 -14.55 22.64 13.16
CA PRO A 38 -15.24 21.35 13.11
C PRO A 38 -16.77 21.49 13.30
N ASP A 39 -17.22 22.46 14.09
CA ASP A 39 -18.64 22.68 14.40
C ASP A 39 -19.23 23.98 13.84
N ASP A 40 -18.45 24.76 13.07
CA ASP A 40 -18.88 26.07 12.58
C ASP A 40 -18.94 26.13 11.05
N VAL A 41 -20.17 26.17 10.51
CA VAL A 41 -20.46 26.36 9.10
C VAL A 41 -20.60 27.86 8.84
N SER A 42 -19.55 28.47 8.32
CA SER A 42 -19.52 29.91 8.00
C SER A 42 -20.31 30.28 6.74
N GLY A 43 -20.78 29.29 5.97
CA GLY A 43 -21.74 29.50 4.89
C GLY A 43 -21.74 28.39 3.85
N TYR A 44 -22.47 28.59 2.77
CA TYR A 44 -22.53 27.63 1.65
C TYR A 44 -22.16 28.34 0.35
N THR A 45 -21.30 27.72 -0.45
CA THR A 45 -21.00 28.18 -1.81
C THR A 45 -21.60 27.21 -2.81
N ARG A 46 -22.34 27.70 -3.81
CA ARG A 46 -22.76 26.83 -4.91
C ARG A 46 -21.60 26.64 -5.86
N LEU A 47 -21.41 25.43 -6.35
CA LEU A 47 -20.40 25.14 -7.37
C LEU A 47 -20.63 25.94 -8.67
N GLY A 48 -21.87 26.30 -8.97
CA GLY A 48 -22.22 27.16 -10.10
C GLY A 48 -21.81 28.63 -9.96
N ASP A 49 -21.53 29.10 -8.73
CA ASP A 49 -21.08 30.48 -8.47
C ASP A 49 -19.57 30.63 -8.72
N ALA A 50 -18.83 29.51 -8.78
CA ALA A 50 -17.41 29.48 -9.06
C ALA A 50 -17.14 29.41 -10.57
N SER A 51 -16.04 30.02 -11.03
CA SER A 51 -15.66 29.95 -12.43
C SER A 51 -15.42 28.48 -12.83
N PRO A 52 -15.90 28.01 -14.00
CA PRO A 52 -15.70 26.63 -14.43
C PRO A 52 -14.22 26.21 -14.51
N GLY A 53 -13.32 27.18 -14.76
CA GLY A 53 -11.86 26.96 -14.74
C GLY A 53 -11.34 26.67 -13.35
N SER A 54 -11.77 27.41 -12.34
CA SER A 54 -11.37 27.19 -10.94
C SER A 54 -11.87 25.85 -10.41
N VAL A 55 -13.10 25.46 -10.73
CA VAL A 55 -13.67 24.15 -10.34
C VAL A 55 -12.89 23.00 -11.01
N ARG A 56 -12.59 23.12 -12.31
CA ARG A 56 -11.76 22.14 -13.03
C ARG A 56 -10.39 21.96 -12.40
N LEU A 57 -9.72 23.05 -12.06
CA LEU A 57 -8.36 23.01 -11.51
C LEU A 57 -8.37 22.38 -10.11
N LEU A 58 -9.25 22.84 -9.23
CA LEU A 58 -9.36 22.32 -7.87
C LEU A 58 -9.71 20.82 -7.84
N TYR A 59 -10.78 20.43 -8.54
CA TYR A 59 -11.22 19.03 -8.55
C TYR A 59 -10.27 18.14 -9.36
N GLY A 60 -9.57 18.67 -10.37
CA GLY A 60 -8.50 17.96 -11.06
C GLY A 60 -7.31 17.63 -10.13
N VAL A 61 -6.87 18.59 -9.31
CA VAL A 61 -5.83 18.36 -8.31
C VAL A 61 -6.27 17.33 -7.26
N LEU A 62 -7.50 17.43 -6.77
CA LEU A 62 -8.05 16.47 -5.82
C LEU A 62 -8.14 15.05 -6.42
N ALA A 63 -8.57 14.91 -7.67
CA ALA A 63 -8.60 13.62 -8.35
C ALA A 63 -7.20 13.00 -8.45
N GLY A 64 -6.19 13.81 -8.81
CA GLY A 64 -4.79 13.37 -8.82
C GLY A 64 -4.31 12.92 -7.44
N PHE A 65 -4.60 13.69 -6.40
CA PHE A 65 -4.24 13.35 -5.02
C PHE A 65 -4.86 12.02 -4.57
N PHE A 66 -6.17 11.82 -4.77
CA PHE A 66 -6.84 10.57 -4.39
C PHE A 66 -6.31 9.37 -5.16
N LEU A 67 -5.95 9.55 -6.43
CA LEU A 67 -5.33 8.50 -7.23
C LEU A 67 -3.98 8.10 -6.64
N VAL A 68 -3.09 9.07 -6.39
CA VAL A 68 -1.78 8.79 -5.76
C VAL A 68 -1.93 8.12 -4.41
N ALA A 69 -2.81 8.63 -3.54
CA ALA A 69 -3.07 8.03 -2.23
C ALA A 69 -3.54 6.58 -2.35
N THR A 70 -4.44 6.28 -3.30
CA THR A 70 -4.92 4.91 -3.54
C THR A 70 -3.80 3.99 -4.00
N PHE A 71 -2.92 4.45 -4.90
CA PHE A 71 -1.76 3.67 -5.35
C PHE A 71 -0.76 3.41 -4.23
N VAL A 72 -0.48 4.43 -3.41
CA VAL A 72 0.39 4.29 -2.24
C VAL A 72 -0.17 3.24 -1.29
N VAL A 73 -1.42 3.39 -0.85
CA VAL A 73 -2.06 2.42 0.07
C VAL A 73 -2.06 1.01 -0.51
N ARG A 74 -2.32 0.86 -1.82
CA ARG A 74 -2.22 -0.44 -2.49
C ARG A 74 -0.79 -1.00 -2.47
N GLY A 75 0.22 -0.15 -2.66
CA GLY A 75 1.63 -0.52 -2.55
C GLY A 75 1.98 -1.05 -1.16
N TRP A 76 1.54 -0.35 -0.10
CA TRP A 76 1.72 -0.81 1.29
C TRP A 76 0.99 -2.12 1.55
N ALA A 77 -0.27 -2.25 1.12
CA ALA A 77 -1.04 -3.48 1.32
C ALA A 77 -0.41 -4.71 0.62
N VAL A 78 0.18 -4.52 -0.56
CA VAL A 78 0.90 -5.58 -1.28
C VAL A 78 2.23 -5.92 -0.61
N ALA A 79 2.90 -4.95 0.03
CA ALA A 79 4.09 -5.21 0.83
C ALA A 79 3.77 -6.02 2.10
N ASP A 80 2.68 -5.66 2.80
CA ASP A 80 2.22 -6.37 4.01
C ASP A 80 1.88 -7.83 3.70
N GLU A 81 1.12 -8.10 2.62
CA GLU A 81 0.76 -9.46 2.22
C GLU A 81 1.99 -10.33 1.89
N ARG A 82 3.03 -9.73 1.29
CA ARG A 82 4.30 -10.42 1.02
C ARG A 82 5.05 -10.74 2.31
N CYS A 83 5.02 -9.85 3.30
CA CYS A 83 5.64 -10.09 4.60
C CYS A 83 4.91 -11.17 5.39
N ASP A 84 3.59 -11.22 5.33
CA ASP A 84 2.79 -12.25 6.03
C ASP A 84 3.08 -13.64 5.47
N VAL A 85 3.15 -13.77 4.14
CA VAL A 85 3.51 -15.03 3.46
C VAL A 85 4.97 -15.41 3.73
N ALA A 86 5.89 -14.45 3.76
CA ALA A 86 7.28 -14.73 4.12
C ALA A 86 7.42 -15.17 5.59
N ARG A 87 6.62 -14.60 6.49
CA ARG A 87 6.57 -14.99 7.90
C ARG A 87 5.98 -16.38 8.07
N SER A 88 4.94 -16.75 7.32
CA SER A 88 4.40 -18.11 7.38
C SER A 88 5.41 -19.17 6.95
N VAL A 89 6.25 -18.89 5.94
CA VAL A 89 7.38 -19.75 5.55
C VAL A 89 8.43 -19.83 6.65
N TYR A 90 8.75 -18.72 7.31
CA TYR A 90 9.69 -18.73 8.43
C TYR A 90 9.17 -19.56 9.63
N ASP A 91 7.88 -19.46 9.93
CA ASP A 91 7.24 -20.12 11.07
C ASP A 91 6.91 -21.61 10.79
N SER A 92 6.86 -22.05 9.52
CA SER A 92 6.44 -23.41 9.15
C SER A 92 7.45 -24.50 9.49
N ALA A 93 8.75 -24.16 9.55
CA ALA A 93 9.82 -25.13 9.79
C ALA A 93 10.95 -24.55 10.65
N ARG A 94 11.85 -25.42 11.12
CA ARG A 94 13.04 -25.03 11.90
C ARG A 94 14.35 -25.51 11.27
N ASP A 95 14.26 -26.08 10.08
CA ASP A 95 15.35 -26.65 9.31
C ASP A 95 15.32 -26.13 7.87
N GLN A 96 16.46 -26.23 7.19
CA GLN A 96 16.66 -25.65 5.86
C GLN A 96 15.77 -26.29 4.79
N ASP A 97 15.55 -27.60 4.86
CA ASP A 97 14.78 -28.33 3.86
C ASP A 97 13.29 -28.03 4.00
N GLY A 98 12.77 -27.97 5.23
CA GLY A 98 11.39 -27.54 5.49
C GLY A 98 11.10 -26.10 5.06
N TRP A 99 12.04 -25.17 5.23
CA TRP A 99 11.89 -23.80 4.71
C TRP A 99 11.90 -23.74 3.18
N ARG A 100 12.72 -24.59 2.53
CA ARG A 100 12.77 -24.64 1.06
C ARG A 100 11.46 -25.20 0.50
N GLU A 101 10.92 -26.26 1.07
CA GLU A 101 9.65 -26.84 0.65
C GLU A 101 8.48 -25.85 0.83
N ALA A 102 8.42 -25.17 1.98
CA ALA A 102 7.41 -24.14 2.22
C ALA A 102 7.54 -22.93 1.28
N ALA A 103 8.77 -22.51 0.97
CA ALA A 103 9.01 -21.46 -0.03
C ALA A 103 8.53 -21.89 -1.42
N GLU A 104 8.83 -23.12 -1.84
CA GLU A 104 8.43 -23.66 -3.15
C GLU A 104 6.91 -23.79 -3.27
N ALA A 105 6.21 -24.21 -2.21
CA ALA A 105 4.75 -24.27 -2.17
C ALA A 105 4.09 -22.91 -2.45
N GLU A 106 4.75 -21.82 -2.05
CA GLU A 106 4.31 -20.44 -2.26
C GLU A 106 4.92 -19.78 -3.52
N GLY A 107 5.58 -20.57 -4.38
CA GLY A 107 6.22 -20.09 -5.61
C GLY A 107 7.40 -19.15 -5.38
N MET A 108 8.11 -19.33 -4.26
CA MET A 108 9.28 -18.55 -3.86
C MET A 108 10.54 -19.42 -3.85
N SER A 109 11.69 -18.78 -3.90
CA SER A 109 12.98 -19.46 -3.80
C SER A 109 13.74 -19.03 -2.55
N LEU A 110 14.31 -19.99 -1.84
CA LEU A 110 15.13 -19.76 -0.66
C LEU A 110 16.61 -19.90 -1.03
N THR A 111 17.39 -18.85 -0.78
CA THR A 111 18.84 -18.86 -0.91
C THR A 111 19.48 -18.79 0.46
N THR A 112 20.34 -19.77 0.78
CA THR A 112 21.10 -19.78 2.03
C THR A 112 22.53 -19.33 1.75
N GLN A 113 23.00 -18.35 2.51
CA GLN A 113 24.38 -17.91 2.50
C GLN A 113 24.99 -18.10 3.89
N GLN A 114 25.99 -18.97 3.97
CA GLN A 114 26.75 -19.17 5.20
C GLN A 114 28.00 -18.29 5.16
N ARG A 115 28.21 -17.49 6.20
CA ARG A 115 29.39 -16.64 6.33
C ARG A 115 30.30 -17.21 7.40
N SER A 116 31.45 -17.71 6.97
CA SER A 116 32.49 -18.26 7.84
C SER A 116 33.52 -17.18 8.18
N GLY A 117 33.74 -16.96 9.49
CA GLY A 117 34.65 -15.94 10.03
C GLY A 117 34.81 -16.11 11.55
N SER A 118 35.28 -15.08 12.26
CA SER A 118 35.42 -15.10 13.73
C SER A 118 34.08 -15.25 14.47
N ARG A 119 32.97 -14.96 13.80
CA ARG A 119 31.61 -15.41 14.14
C ARG A 119 31.03 -16.04 12.89
N SER A 120 30.63 -17.30 12.97
CA SER A 120 29.86 -17.96 11.91
C SER A 120 28.40 -17.59 12.05
N TRP A 121 27.77 -17.16 10.96
CA TRP A 121 26.32 -17.02 10.90
C TRP A 121 25.79 -17.42 9.53
N THR A 122 24.54 -17.83 9.51
CA THR A 122 23.78 -18.29 8.35
C THR A 122 22.68 -17.28 8.08
N THR A 123 22.61 -16.79 6.85
CA THR A 123 21.54 -15.92 6.38
C THR A 123 20.73 -16.65 5.33
N HIS A 124 19.42 -16.72 5.53
CA HIS A 124 18.48 -17.21 4.54
C HIS A 124 17.75 -16.01 3.93
N THR A 125 17.71 -15.94 2.61
CA THR A 125 17.03 -14.89 1.86
C THR A 125 15.95 -15.53 1.01
N LEU A 126 14.72 -15.08 1.22
CA LEU A 126 13.55 -15.50 0.45
C LEU A 126 13.33 -14.53 -0.70
N THR A 127 13.25 -15.05 -1.93
CA THR A 127 13.05 -14.25 -3.14
C THR A 127 11.81 -14.71 -3.90
N ARG A 128 11.10 -13.76 -4.52
CA ARG A 128 9.97 -14.01 -5.42
C ARG A 128 10.21 -13.27 -6.72
N ALA A 129 10.19 -13.99 -7.84
CA ALA A 129 10.51 -13.44 -9.16
C ALA A 129 11.87 -12.67 -9.21
N GLY A 130 12.87 -13.16 -8.45
CA GLY A 130 14.20 -12.56 -8.39
C GLY A 130 14.34 -11.31 -7.51
N GLN A 131 13.28 -10.87 -6.83
CA GLN A 131 13.34 -9.78 -5.86
C GLN A 131 13.35 -10.34 -4.42
N PRO A 132 14.18 -9.79 -3.51
CA PRO A 132 14.16 -10.19 -2.10
C PRO A 132 12.85 -9.76 -1.43
N VAL A 133 12.23 -10.67 -0.69
CA VAL A 133 10.98 -10.44 0.05
C VAL A 133 11.23 -10.43 1.55
N ALA A 134 12.07 -11.31 2.06
CA ALA A 134 12.46 -11.35 3.46
C ALA A 134 13.81 -12.03 3.62
N SER A 135 14.45 -11.81 4.77
CA SER A 135 15.63 -12.54 5.17
C SER A 135 15.59 -12.86 6.65
N TRP A 136 16.28 -13.93 7.05
CA TRP A 136 16.51 -14.23 8.45
C TRP A 136 17.92 -14.75 8.69
N SER A 137 18.46 -14.48 9.88
CA SER A 137 19.79 -14.96 10.26
C SER A 137 19.91 -15.33 11.72
N ASP A 138 20.87 -16.19 12.05
CA ASP A 138 21.23 -16.64 13.41
C ASP A 138 22.34 -15.77 14.07
N ALA A 139 22.64 -14.61 13.46
CA ALA A 139 23.71 -13.72 13.90
C ALA A 139 23.47 -13.23 15.34
N GLY A 140 24.31 -13.70 16.28
CA GLY A 140 24.25 -13.31 17.69
C GLY A 140 23.45 -14.25 18.61
N GLY A 141 23.18 -15.49 18.18
CA GLY A 141 22.61 -16.55 19.05
C GLY A 141 21.09 -16.62 19.06
N GLY A 142 20.41 -15.90 18.16
CA GLY A 142 18.97 -15.98 17.97
C GLY A 142 18.58 -15.68 16.53
N TRP A 143 17.53 -16.34 16.05
CA TRP A 143 16.97 -16.11 14.72
C TRP A 143 16.25 -14.77 14.67
N ARG A 144 16.69 -13.87 13.78
CA ARG A 144 16.03 -12.59 13.51
C ARG A 144 15.44 -12.61 12.12
N PHE A 145 14.14 -12.32 12.02
CA PHE A 145 13.41 -12.20 10.76
C PHE A 145 13.26 -10.72 10.40
N GLU A 146 13.61 -10.38 9.17
CA GLU A 146 13.51 -9.04 8.59
C GLU A 146 12.73 -9.15 7.27
N CYS A 147 11.68 -8.35 7.12
CA CYS A 147 10.97 -8.25 5.84
C CYS A 147 11.64 -7.19 4.96
N GLY A 148 11.88 -7.53 3.69
CA GLY A 148 12.46 -6.63 2.69
C GLY A 148 11.37 -5.84 1.97
N GLY A 149 11.55 -4.51 1.90
CA GLY A 149 10.70 -3.57 1.17
C GLY A 149 11.38 -3.06 -0.10
#